data_AF-A0A1D1XR39-F1
#
_entry.id   AF-A0A1D1XR39-F1
#
_cell.length_a   1.000
_cell.length_b   1.000
_cell.length_c   1.000
_cell.angle_alpha   90.00
_cell.angle_beta   90.00
_cell.angle_gamma   90.00
#
_symmetry.space_group_name_H-M   'P 1'
#
loop_
_entity.id
_entity.type
_entity.pdbx_description
1 polymer ?
#
loop_
_entity_poly.entity_id
_entity_poly.type
_entity_poly.pdbx_seq_one_letter_code
_entity_poly.pdbx_strand_id
1 'polypeptide(L)'
;MGASDSIQQGRSTFLEELSEASHILHCCSSHSLVIIDELGRGTSTHDGFAIAYATLQYLLKQKKCIVLFVTHYPKMKDIQYEFIKAVRTYHVSYLTSENAVENIISDSSASEWDQFDITFLYKVIPGASDKSFGLNVARLAQLPSSCINRAAAMAAKLELYLNKRVDNQFERNMLKLSEREGNDSLDPLNASGILFGDEEDIRRLTNEFHRLFLHLQSASSDVSYLWVAKELALQLLSATKLESVQN
;
A
#
# COMPACT_ATOMS: atom_id res chain seq x y z
N MET A 1 17.93 14.36 8.47
CA MET A 1 16.81 15.06 7.77
C MET A 1 17.36 16.23 6.99
N GLY A 2 17.14 16.26 5.67
CA GLY A 2 17.66 17.29 4.76
C GLY A 2 18.84 16.79 3.92
N ALA A 3 18.78 17.02 2.61
CA ALA A 3 19.88 16.80 1.67
C ALA A 3 20.76 18.05 1.64
N SER A 4 21.64 18.20 2.63
CA SER A 4 22.79 19.10 2.48
C SER A 4 23.88 18.29 1.79
N ASP A 5 23.87 18.37 0.46
CA ASP A 5 24.80 17.65 -0.42
C ASP A 5 26.26 17.86 0.01
N SER A 6 26.89 16.78 0.49
CA SER A 6 28.33 16.73 0.75
C SER A 6 29.09 16.40 -0.55
N ILE A 7 28.73 17.08 -1.67
CA ILE A 7 29.37 16.89 -2.99
C ILE A 7 30.89 17.09 -2.89
N GLN A 8 31.35 17.90 -1.93
CA GLN A 8 32.76 18.16 -1.67
C GLN A 8 33.54 16.97 -1.10
N GLN A 9 32.88 15.93 -0.57
CA GLN A 9 33.56 14.76 0.04
C GLN A 9 33.59 13.51 -0.85
N GLY A 10 32.99 13.55 -2.05
CA GLY A 10 33.03 12.44 -3.01
C GLY A 10 32.29 11.17 -2.57
N ARG A 11 31.41 11.26 -1.56
CA ARG A 11 30.55 10.16 -1.10
C ARG A 11 29.15 10.30 -1.70
N SER A 12 28.54 9.16 -2.03
CA SER A 12 27.15 9.13 -2.48
C SER A 12 26.23 9.57 -1.35
N THR A 13 25.34 10.51 -1.63
CA THR A 13 24.31 10.99 -0.68
C THR A 13 23.46 9.82 -0.17
N PHE A 14 23.17 8.84 -1.03
CA PHE A 14 22.44 7.64 -0.64
C PHE A 14 23.21 6.78 0.38
N LEU A 15 24.55 6.70 0.26
CA LEU A 15 25.37 5.96 1.23
C LEU A 15 25.39 6.65 2.59
N GLU A 16 25.43 7.98 2.61
CA GLU A 16 25.36 8.77 3.85
C GLU A 16 23.99 8.58 4.52
N GLU A 17 22.89 8.69 3.77
CA GLU A 17 21.53 8.44 4.26
C GLU A 17 21.38 7.04 4.88
N LEU A 18 21.89 6.00 4.21
CA LEU A 18 21.84 4.63 4.73
C LEU A 18 22.74 4.43 5.95
N SER A 19 23.87 5.14 6.02
CA SER A 19 24.76 5.09 7.19
C SER A 19 24.08 5.72 8.41
N GLU A 20 23.38 6.85 8.23
CA GLU A 20 22.57 7.47 9.29
C GLU A 20 21.43 6.54 9.74
N ALA A 21 20.71 5.96 8.78
CA ALA A 21 19.64 5.00 9.08
C ALA A 21 20.19 3.79 9.87
N SER A 22 21.34 3.24 9.45
CA SER A 22 22.01 2.14 10.15
C SER A 22 22.36 2.54 11.59
N HIS A 23 22.91 3.74 11.79
CA HIS A 23 23.23 4.25 13.13
C HIS A 23 21.99 4.34 14.03
N ILE A 24 20.89 4.90 13.50
CA ILE A 24 19.60 4.96 14.20
C ILE A 24 19.13 3.55 14.59
N LEU A 25 19.18 2.59 13.66
CA LEU A 25 18.76 1.21 13.92
C LEU A 25 19.61 0.55 15.02
N HIS A 26 20.91 0.83 15.09
CA HIS A 26 21.76 0.24 16.14
C HIS A 26 21.54 0.89 17.50
N CYS A 27 21.36 2.21 17.56
CA CYS A 27 21.27 2.96 18.81
C CYS A 27 19.87 3.07 19.40
N CYS A 28 18.81 2.93 18.59
CA CYS A 28 17.44 3.09 19.08
C CYS A 28 17.03 1.95 20.03
N SER A 29 16.19 2.32 21.00
CA SER A 29 15.54 1.42 21.96
C SER A 29 14.01 1.60 21.87
N SER A 30 13.26 0.80 22.62
CA SER A 30 11.79 0.93 22.69
C SER A 30 11.30 2.28 23.24
N HIS A 31 12.17 3.06 23.89
CA HIS A 31 11.85 4.36 24.47
C HIS A 31 12.30 5.53 23.57
N SER A 32 12.81 5.22 22.37
CA SER A 32 13.23 6.22 21.39
C SER A 32 12.06 6.72 20.55
N LEU A 33 12.11 8.00 20.18
CA LEU A 33 11.33 8.55 19.08
C LEU A 33 12.21 8.55 17.83
N VAL A 34 11.82 7.79 16.82
CA VAL A 34 12.52 7.69 15.55
C VAL A 34 11.73 8.43 14.48
N ILE A 35 12.38 9.34 13.77
CA ILE A 35 11.78 10.07 12.66
C ILE A 35 12.60 9.74 11.42
N ILE A 36 11.94 9.24 10.38
CA ILE A 36 12.55 8.89 9.09
C ILE A 36 11.80 9.65 7.99
N ASP A 37 12.55 10.32 7.11
CA ASP A 37 12.01 11.13 6.04
C ASP A 37 12.61 10.70 4.70
N GLU A 38 11.74 10.21 3.81
CA GLU A 38 12.05 9.81 2.45
C GLU A 38 13.24 8.84 2.29
N LEU A 39 13.39 7.90 3.22
CA LEU A 39 14.41 6.85 3.11
C LEU A 39 14.23 6.07 1.79
N GLY A 40 15.29 5.96 1.00
CA GLY A 40 15.28 5.22 -0.27
C GLY A 40 15.20 6.10 -1.53
N ARG A 41 15.13 7.44 -1.42
CA ARG A 41 15.02 8.34 -2.59
C ARG A 41 16.21 8.31 -3.55
N GLY A 42 17.42 7.99 -3.08
CA GLY A 42 18.66 8.03 -3.86
C GLY A 42 18.96 6.78 -4.69
N THR A 43 18.00 5.86 -4.86
CA THR A 43 18.17 4.59 -5.58
C THR A 43 16.95 4.26 -6.46
N SER A 44 16.95 3.08 -7.09
CA SER A 44 15.84 2.59 -7.88
C SER A 44 14.55 2.55 -7.04
N THR A 45 13.39 2.79 -7.65
CA THR A 45 12.11 2.84 -6.92
C THR A 45 11.79 1.52 -6.21
N HIS A 46 12.17 0.39 -6.80
CA HIS A 46 11.96 -0.93 -6.21
C HIS A 46 12.89 -1.18 -5.01
N ASP A 47 14.18 -0.88 -5.15
CA ASP A 47 15.15 -1.07 -4.07
C ASP A 47 14.86 -0.09 -2.92
N GLY A 48 14.56 1.17 -3.25
CA GLY A 48 14.22 2.19 -2.26
C GLY A 48 12.98 1.82 -1.45
N PHE A 49 11.92 1.34 -2.11
CA PHE A 49 10.75 0.80 -1.43
C PHE A 49 11.10 -0.39 -0.53
N ALA A 50 11.85 -1.37 -1.04
CA ALA A 50 12.20 -2.58 -0.29
C ALA A 50 13.01 -2.26 0.97
N ILE A 51 14.00 -1.38 0.86
CA ILE A 51 14.83 -0.92 1.98
C ILE A 51 13.96 -0.17 3.00
N ALA A 52 13.11 0.76 2.55
CA ALA A 52 12.23 1.52 3.41
C ALA A 52 11.24 0.62 4.17
N TYR A 53 10.62 -0.33 3.48
CA TYR A 53 9.70 -1.31 4.08
C TYR A 53 10.40 -2.15 5.14
N ALA A 54 11.54 -2.75 4.81
CA ALA A 54 12.30 -3.58 5.73
C ALA A 54 12.75 -2.80 6.97
N THR A 55 13.17 -1.55 6.79
CA THR A 55 13.56 -0.66 7.89
C THR A 55 12.39 -0.36 8.82
N LEU A 56 11.23 0.01 8.27
CA LEU A 56 10.04 0.28 9.06
C LEU A 56 9.55 -0.97 9.80
N GLN A 57 9.51 -2.12 9.12
CA GLN A 57 9.12 -3.39 9.73
C GLN A 57 10.07 -3.77 10.89
N TYR A 58 11.38 -3.56 10.73
CA TYR A 58 12.36 -3.81 11.78
C TYR A 58 12.13 -2.91 13.00
N LEU A 59 11.90 -1.61 12.79
CA LEU A 59 11.61 -0.67 13.88
C LEU A 59 10.34 -1.03 14.65
N LEU A 60 9.29 -1.46 13.93
CA LEU A 60 8.02 -1.87 14.53
C LEU A 60 8.13 -3.19 15.30
N LYS A 61 8.74 -4.22 14.69
CA LYS A 61 8.76 -5.58 15.23
C LYS A 61 9.85 -5.81 16.27
N GLN A 62 11.07 -5.35 15.99
CA GLN A 62 12.25 -5.62 16.81
C GLN A 62 12.48 -4.54 17.87
N LYS A 63 12.45 -3.26 17.45
CA LYS A 63 12.75 -2.14 18.34
C LYS A 63 11.55 -1.68 19.16
N LYS A 64 10.34 -1.81 18.61
CA LYS A 64 9.06 -1.43 19.25
C LYS A 64 9.10 0.01 19.79
N CYS A 65 9.71 0.90 19.01
CA CYS A 65 9.86 2.32 19.34
C CYS A 65 8.75 3.14 18.70
N ILE A 66 8.62 4.41 19.10
CA ILE A 66 7.68 5.34 18.46
C ILE A 66 8.31 5.81 17.14
N VAL A 67 7.64 5.61 16.01
CA VAL A 67 8.16 5.93 14.69
C VAL A 67 7.24 6.91 13.96
N LEU A 68 7.82 8.00 13.45
CA LEU A 68 7.22 8.84 12.42
C LEU A 68 7.96 8.57 11.10
N PHE A 69 7.28 7.96 10.14
CA PHE A 69 7.86 7.58 8.85
C PHE A 69 7.19 8.36 7.72
N VAL A 70 7.91 9.30 7.13
CA VAL A 70 7.45 10.13 6.00
C VAL A 70 7.97 9.51 4.71
N THR A 71 7.06 9.25 3.76
CA THR A 71 7.41 8.57 2.50
C THR A 71 6.48 8.98 1.37
N HIS A 72 7.01 8.93 0.15
CA HIS A 72 6.25 9.06 -1.09
C HIS A 72 5.84 7.70 -1.68
N TYR A 73 6.21 6.57 -1.05
CA TYR A 73 5.87 5.23 -1.57
C TYR A 73 4.41 4.86 -1.25
N PRO A 74 3.50 4.80 -2.24
CA PRO A 74 2.07 4.58 -1.95
C PRO A 74 1.79 3.21 -1.35
N LYS A 75 2.55 2.18 -1.77
CA LYS A 75 2.45 0.81 -1.26
C LYS A 75 2.86 0.67 0.21
N MET A 76 3.52 1.68 0.78
CA MET A 76 3.95 1.61 2.18
C MET A 76 2.75 1.61 3.14
N LYS A 77 1.59 2.12 2.72
CA LYS A 77 0.35 2.07 3.50
C LYS A 77 -0.10 0.65 3.82
N ASP A 78 0.28 -0.34 3.01
CA ASP A 78 -0.17 -1.72 3.15
C ASP A 78 0.41 -2.38 4.42
N ILE A 79 1.51 -1.84 4.97
CA ILE A 79 2.07 -2.29 6.26
C ILE A 79 1.06 -2.12 7.42
N GLN A 80 0.07 -1.23 7.26
CA GLN A 80 -1.00 -1.07 8.22
C GLN A 80 -1.84 -2.35 8.39
N TYR A 81 -1.97 -3.17 7.33
CA TYR A 81 -2.68 -4.44 7.41
C TYR A 81 -1.89 -5.51 8.17
N GLU A 82 -0.55 -5.45 8.15
CA GLU A 82 0.30 -6.32 8.96
C GLU A 82 0.28 -5.89 10.45
N PHE A 83 0.17 -4.59 10.73
CA PHE A 83 0.25 -4.01 12.08
C PHE A 83 -0.97 -3.14 12.45
N ILE A 84 -2.17 -3.70 12.34
CA ILE A 84 -3.47 -3.00 12.51
C ILE A 84 -3.58 -2.18 13.80
N LYS A 85 -2.99 -2.65 14.91
CA LYS A 85 -3.08 -2.00 16.21
C LYS A 85 -2.00 -0.94 16.46
N ALA A 86 -0.90 -0.97 15.70
CA ALA A 86 0.29 -0.16 15.97
C ALA A 86 0.53 0.93 14.92
N VAL A 87 0.07 0.72 13.68
CA VAL A 87 0.32 1.62 12.56
C VAL A 87 -0.95 2.37 12.18
N ARG A 88 -0.81 3.68 11.94
CA ARG A 88 -1.85 4.52 11.36
C ARG A 88 -1.25 5.38 10.26
N THR A 89 -1.97 5.46 9.16
CA THR A 89 -1.58 6.27 8.00
C THR A 89 -2.19 7.67 8.11
N TYR A 90 -1.40 8.68 7.81
CA TYR A 90 -1.83 10.08 7.77
C TYR A 90 -1.29 10.76 6.50
N HIS A 91 -1.96 11.82 6.08
CA HIS A 91 -1.49 12.68 5.00
C HIS A 91 -1.78 14.16 5.29
N VAL A 92 -1.14 15.05 4.54
CA VAL A 92 -1.38 16.49 4.64
C VAL A 92 -2.56 16.89 3.75
N SER A 93 -3.54 17.56 4.35
CA SER A 93 -4.76 18.01 3.69
C SER A 93 -4.51 19.21 2.77
N TYR A 94 -5.21 19.23 1.64
CA TYR A 94 -5.24 20.33 0.69
C TYR A 94 -6.66 20.48 0.13
N LEU A 95 -7.02 21.70 -0.26
CA LEU A 95 -8.22 22.01 -1.01
C LEU A 95 -7.87 22.18 -2.48
N THR A 96 -8.77 21.74 -3.35
CA THR A 96 -8.73 22.00 -4.79
C THR A 96 -10.03 22.70 -5.16
N SER A 97 -10.02 23.54 -6.20
CA SER A 97 -11.24 24.23 -6.66
C SER A 97 -12.44 23.30 -6.85
N GLU A 98 -12.25 22.08 -7.38
CA GLU A 98 -13.30 21.04 -7.48
C GLU A 98 -13.97 20.69 -6.14
N ASN A 99 -13.20 20.69 -5.04
CA ASN A 99 -13.71 20.45 -3.68
C ASN A 99 -14.20 21.74 -2.99
N ALA A 100 -13.85 22.91 -3.52
CA ALA A 100 -14.29 24.21 -3.03
C ALA A 100 -15.70 24.58 -3.55
N VAL A 101 -16.14 24.00 -4.68
CA VAL A 101 -17.45 24.29 -5.29
C VAL A 101 -18.63 23.77 -4.46
N GLU A 102 -18.43 22.82 -3.53
CA GLU A 102 -19.49 22.46 -2.56
C GLU A 102 -19.74 23.54 -1.49
N ASN A 103 -18.85 24.54 -1.35
CA ASN A 103 -18.97 25.55 -0.29
C ASN A 103 -19.07 27.01 -0.76
N ILE A 104 -19.00 27.32 -2.06
CA ILE A 104 -19.14 28.71 -2.52
C ILE A 104 -19.98 28.76 -3.79
N ILE A 105 -21.28 28.98 -3.60
CA ILE A 105 -22.17 29.52 -4.64
C ILE A 105 -21.70 30.95 -4.96
N SER A 106 -21.81 31.30 -6.25
CA SER A 106 -21.69 32.63 -6.86
C SER A 106 -20.32 33.31 -6.76
N ASP A 107 -19.54 33.32 -7.84
CA ASP A 107 -19.71 34.41 -8.82
C ASP A 107 -18.99 34.16 -10.15
N SER A 108 -19.64 34.70 -11.17
CA SER A 108 -19.34 34.63 -12.61
C SER A 108 -18.07 35.38 -13.02
N SER A 109 -17.52 34.98 -14.18
CA SER A 109 -16.57 35.70 -15.06
C SER A 109 -15.05 35.61 -14.77
N ALA A 110 -14.49 34.40 -14.86
CA ALA A 110 -13.07 34.22 -15.15
C ALA A 110 -12.88 33.09 -16.17
N SER A 111 -11.93 33.26 -17.07
CA SER A 111 -11.46 32.28 -18.05
C SER A 111 -11.39 30.88 -17.42
N GLU A 112 -11.86 29.85 -18.12
CA GLU A 112 -11.88 28.43 -17.66
C GLU A 112 -10.51 27.88 -17.17
N TRP A 113 -9.44 28.66 -17.33
CA TRP A 113 -8.07 28.36 -16.92
C TRP A 113 -7.67 28.91 -15.54
N ASP A 114 -8.41 29.89 -14.98
CA ASP A 114 -8.09 30.58 -13.73
C ASP A 114 -8.66 29.91 -12.48
N GLN A 115 -9.49 28.87 -12.63
CA GLN A 115 -10.26 28.28 -11.54
C GLN A 115 -9.71 26.94 -11.04
N PHE A 116 -8.39 26.72 -11.08
CA PHE A 116 -7.74 25.61 -10.37
C PHE A 116 -6.84 26.14 -9.26
N ASP A 117 -7.48 26.67 -8.23
CA ASP A 117 -6.80 27.09 -7.01
C ASP A 117 -6.59 25.87 -6.09
N ILE A 118 -5.35 25.67 -5.65
CA ILE A 118 -4.98 24.62 -4.70
C ILE A 118 -4.49 25.32 -3.43
N THR A 119 -5.20 25.12 -2.34
CA THR A 119 -4.84 25.68 -1.04
C THR A 119 -4.33 24.58 -0.13
N PHE A 120 -3.04 24.62 0.22
CA PHE A 120 -2.48 23.71 1.21
C PHE A 120 -2.92 24.12 2.61
N LEU A 121 -3.63 23.23 3.31
CA LEU A 121 -4.15 23.50 4.65
C LEU A 121 -3.12 23.21 5.75
N TYR A 122 -2.00 22.55 5.40
CA TYR A 122 -0.96 22.09 6.33
C TYR A 122 -1.49 21.32 7.54
N LYS A 123 -2.68 20.73 7.41
CA LYS A 123 -3.35 19.96 8.44
C LYS A 123 -3.14 18.48 8.19
N VAL A 124 -2.59 17.77 9.17
CA VAL A 124 -2.44 16.31 9.11
C VAL A 124 -3.79 15.65 9.39
N ILE A 125 -4.28 14.84 8.47
CA ILE A 125 -5.54 14.11 8.58
C ILE A 125 -5.32 12.59 8.40
N PRO A 126 -6.13 11.73 9.05
CA PRO A 126 -5.99 10.29 8.92
C PRO A 126 -6.35 9.82 7.50
N GLY A 127 -5.71 8.73 7.06
CA GLY A 127 -5.88 8.14 5.74
C GLY A 127 -4.67 8.34 4.83
N ALA A 128 -4.66 7.64 3.70
CA ALA A 128 -3.69 7.84 2.64
C ALA A 128 -4.16 8.96 1.68
N SER A 129 -3.24 9.65 1.02
CA SER A 129 -3.61 10.63 -0.02
C SER A 129 -4.04 9.89 -1.29
N ASP A 130 -5.25 10.18 -1.79
CA ASP A 130 -5.81 9.50 -2.96
C ASP A 130 -5.46 10.17 -4.30
N LYS A 131 -5.12 11.47 -4.32
CA LYS A 131 -4.80 12.21 -5.56
C LYS A 131 -3.36 12.69 -5.63
N SER A 132 -2.91 12.96 -6.86
CA SER A 132 -1.54 13.31 -7.22
C SER A 132 -1.19 14.76 -6.87
N PHE A 133 -0.68 14.93 -5.65
CA PHE A 133 -0.13 16.19 -5.15
C PHE A 133 0.88 16.84 -6.13
N GLY A 134 1.71 16.02 -6.80
CA GLY A 134 2.75 16.53 -7.71
C GLY A 134 2.24 17.25 -8.96
N LEU A 135 1.14 16.79 -9.57
CA LEU A 135 0.57 17.46 -10.76
C LEU A 135 -0.10 18.77 -10.38
N ASN A 136 -0.68 18.82 -9.18
CA ASN A 136 -1.24 20.03 -8.60
C ASN A 136 -0.15 21.08 -8.34
N VAL A 137 0.99 20.69 -7.76
CA VAL A 137 2.16 21.56 -7.59
C VAL A 137 2.73 22.02 -8.94
N ALA A 138 2.77 21.14 -9.94
CA ALA A 138 3.22 21.51 -11.29
C ALA A 138 2.36 22.63 -11.91
N ARG A 139 1.05 22.63 -11.63
CA ARG A 139 0.12 23.68 -12.06
C ARG A 139 0.39 25.00 -11.36
N LEU A 140 0.61 24.97 -10.04
CA LEU A 140 1.01 26.16 -9.26
C LEU A 140 2.35 26.74 -9.74
N ALA A 141 3.27 25.88 -10.18
CA ALA A 141 4.55 26.28 -10.79
C ALA A 141 4.40 26.81 -12.24
N GLN A 142 3.17 26.94 -12.74
CA GLN A 142 2.85 27.48 -14.07
C GLN A 142 3.49 26.69 -15.22
N LEU A 143 3.64 25.37 -15.07
CA LEU A 143 4.03 24.51 -16.18
C LEU A 143 2.97 24.56 -17.30
N PRO A 144 3.38 24.52 -18.58
CA PRO A 144 2.43 24.51 -19.69
C PRO A 144 1.39 23.40 -19.54
N SER A 145 0.12 23.71 -19.80
CA SER A 145 -0.98 22.76 -19.62
C SER A 145 -0.81 21.50 -20.47
N SER A 146 -0.18 21.63 -21.64
CA SER A 146 0.18 20.49 -22.50
C SER A 146 1.13 19.51 -21.81
N CYS A 147 2.12 20.02 -21.05
CA CYS A 147 3.04 19.20 -20.26
C CYS A 147 2.31 18.50 -19.10
N ILE A 148 1.45 19.23 -18.38
CA ILE A 148 0.69 18.68 -17.25
C ILE A 148 -0.28 17.59 -17.73
N ASN A 149 -1.01 17.84 -18.81
CA ASN A 149 -1.93 16.87 -19.41
C ASN A 149 -1.20 15.60 -19.88
N ARG A 150 -0.02 15.77 -20.47
CA ARG A 150 0.83 14.64 -20.86
C ARG A 150 1.33 13.85 -19.66
N ALA A 151 1.75 14.54 -18.59
CA ALA A 151 2.18 13.93 -17.35
C ALA A 151 1.04 13.17 -16.66
N ALA A 152 -0.17 13.73 -16.63
CA ALA A 152 -1.37 13.06 -16.12
C ALA A 152 -1.67 11.76 -16.88
N ALA A 153 -1.66 11.81 -18.21
CA ALA A 153 -1.86 10.62 -19.05
C ALA A 153 -0.78 9.55 -18.81
N MET A 154 0.48 9.96 -18.63
CA MET A 154 1.58 9.05 -18.33
C MET A 154 1.46 8.42 -16.93
N ALA A 155 1.09 9.21 -15.93
CA ALA A 155 0.88 8.75 -14.56
C ALA A 155 -0.22 7.67 -14.51
N ALA A 156 -1.38 7.94 -15.13
CA ALA A 156 -2.47 6.97 -15.22
C ALA A 156 -2.04 5.68 -15.95
N LYS A 157 -1.27 5.80 -17.04
CA LYS A 157 -0.74 4.64 -17.76
C LYS A 157 0.21 3.81 -16.89
N LEU A 158 1.08 4.46 -16.10
CA LEU A 158 2.03 3.79 -15.23
C LEU A 158 1.32 3.06 -14.09
N GLU A 159 0.32 3.68 -13.48
CA GLU A 159 -0.52 3.08 -12.44
C GLU A 159 -1.21 1.81 -12.95
N LEU A 160 -1.85 1.87 -14.12
CA LEU A 160 -2.46 0.70 -14.75
C LEU A 160 -1.43 -0.42 -15.03
N TYR A 161 -0.23 -0.06 -15.47
CA TYR A 161 0.85 -1.04 -15.72
C TYR A 161 1.32 -1.72 -14.43
N LEU A 162 1.41 -0.96 -13.33
CA LEU A 162 1.82 -1.49 -12.03
C LEU A 162 0.74 -2.39 -11.44
N ASN A 163 -0.54 -2.04 -11.58
CA ASN A 163 -1.66 -2.85 -11.09
C ASN A 163 -1.79 -4.15 -11.89
N LYS A 164 -1.72 -4.10 -13.23
CA LYS A 164 -1.75 -5.31 -14.08
C LYS A 164 -0.62 -6.30 -13.77
N ARG A 165 0.56 -5.83 -13.34
CA ARG A 165 1.65 -6.74 -12.94
C ARG A 165 1.31 -7.49 -11.65
N VAL A 166 0.62 -6.85 -10.71
CA VAL A 166 0.15 -7.49 -9.47
C VAL A 166 -0.90 -8.54 -9.81
N ASP A 167 -1.87 -8.20 -10.66
CA ASP A 167 -2.95 -9.11 -11.06
C ASP A 167 -2.39 -10.35 -11.80
N ASN A 168 -1.51 -10.14 -12.79
CA ASN A 168 -0.88 -11.25 -13.52
C ASN A 168 0.01 -12.12 -12.62
N GLN A 169 0.63 -11.54 -11.58
CA GLN A 169 1.43 -12.30 -10.62
C GLN A 169 0.53 -13.14 -9.70
N PHE A 170 -0.63 -12.59 -9.30
CA PHE A 170 -1.63 -13.31 -8.54
C PHE A 170 -2.20 -14.47 -9.35
N GLU A 171 -2.60 -14.24 -10.61
CA GLU A 171 -3.08 -15.29 -11.52
C GLU A 171 -2.04 -16.38 -11.76
N ARG A 172 -0.77 -16.01 -11.98
CA ARG A 172 0.33 -16.98 -12.14
C ARG A 172 0.59 -17.79 -10.87
N ASN A 173 0.53 -17.18 -9.70
CA ASN A 173 0.68 -17.90 -8.44
C ASN A 173 -0.50 -18.84 -8.20
N MET A 174 -1.71 -18.44 -8.58
CA MET A 174 -2.91 -19.27 -8.53
C MET A 174 -2.83 -20.46 -9.49
N LEU A 175 -2.36 -20.24 -10.73
CA LEU A 175 -2.14 -21.30 -11.72
C LEU A 175 -1.05 -22.30 -11.26
N LYS A 176 0.03 -21.83 -10.63
CA LYS A 176 1.07 -22.70 -10.07
C LYS A 176 0.57 -23.55 -8.89
N LEU A 177 -0.38 -23.05 -8.11
CA LEU A 177 -1.03 -23.82 -7.06
C LEU A 177 -1.87 -24.94 -7.67
N SER A 178 -2.56 -24.70 -8.80
CA SER A 178 -3.28 -25.75 -9.54
C SER A 178 -2.37 -26.71 -10.33
N GLU A 179 -1.21 -26.27 -10.82
CA GLU A 179 -0.28 -27.13 -11.57
C GLU A 179 0.53 -28.08 -10.67
N ARG A 180 0.75 -27.70 -9.40
CA ARG A 180 1.35 -28.59 -8.38
C ARG A 180 0.47 -29.81 -8.06
N GLU A 181 -0.83 -29.76 -8.37
CA GLU A 181 -1.75 -30.89 -8.22
C GLU A 181 -1.59 -31.94 -9.34
N GLY A 182 -0.85 -31.64 -10.41
CA GLY A 182 -0.75 -32.49 -11.60
C GLY A 182 0.47 -33.41 -11.69
N ASN A 183 1.47 -33.32 -10.80
CA ASN A 183 2.75 -34.00 -11.02
C ASN A 183 3.45 -34.65 -9.81
N ASP A 184 2.75 -34.91 -8.70
CA ASP A 184 3.32 -35.70 -7.60
C ASP A 184 2.87 -37.17 -7.69
N SER A 185 3.56 -37.93 -8.53
CA SER A 185 3.75 -39.36 -8.31
C SER A 185 4.70 -39.54 -7.12
N LEU A 186 4.10 -39.73 -5.94
CA LEU A 186 4.59 -40.37 -4.71
C LEU A 186 6.07 -40.80 -4.69
N ASP A 187 6.91 -40.04 -3.98
CA ASP A 187 8.06 -40.56 -3.22
C ASP A 187 7.86 -40.18 -1.74
N PRO A 188 7.39 -41.10 -0.87
CA PRO A 188 6.96 -40.74 0.48
C PRO A 188 8.13 -40.86 1.46
N LEU A 189 9.14 -39.99 1.39
CA LEU A 189 10.24 -40.03 2.37
C LEU A 189 11.01 -38.70 2.51
N ASN A 190 10.35 -37.53 2.46
CA ASN A 190 10.93 -36.32 3.08
C ASN A 190 9.93 -35.18 3.30
N ALA A 191 9.01 -35.35 4.24
CA ALA A 191 8.22 -34.24 4.76
C ALA A 191 7.93 -34.45 6.25
N SER A 192 8.95 -34.30 7.08
CA SER A 192 8.73 -34.11 8.51
C SER A 192 8.58 -32.62 8.80
N GLY A 193 7.36 -32.23 9.15
CA GLY A 193 7.13 -31.22 10.17
C GLY A 193 6.49 -29.91 9.74
N ILE A 194 5.17 -29.91 9.53
CA ILE A 194 4.25 -28.93 10.11
C ILE A 194 2.94 -29.68 10.43
N LEU A 195 2.66 -29.88 11.72
CA LEU A 195 1.40 -30.41 12.24
C LEU A 195 0.34 -29.29 12.26
N PHE A 196 -0.66 -29.32 11.36
CA PHE A 196 -1.90 -28.56 11.50
C PHE A 196 -3.02 -29.13 10.60
N GLY A 197 -4.16 -29.50 11.21
CA GLY A 197 -5.50 -29.69 10.62
C GLY A 197 -5.64 -30.75 9.53
N ASP A 198 -6.72 -31.56 9.56
CA ASP A 198 -6.99 -32.51 8.48
C ASP A 198 -6.96 -31.77 7.13
N GLU A 199 -6.14 -32.24 6.19
CA GLU A 199 -5.91 -31.63 4.87
C GLU A 199 -7.23 -31.39 4.11
N GLU A 200 -8.23 -32.22 4.40
CA GLU A 200 -9.60 -32.16 3.91
C GLU A 200 -10.35 -30.89 4.34
N ASP A 201 -10.13 -30.41 5.56
CA ASP A 201 -10.82 -29.24 6.13
C ASP A 201 -10.25 -27.93 5.56
N ILE A 202 -8.93 -27.87 5.38
CA ILE A 202 -8.27 -26.74 4.71
C ILE A 202 -8.70 -26.66 3.24
N ARG A 203 -8.84 -27.82 2.57
CA ARG A 203 -9.35 -27.91 1.18
C ARG A 203 -10.80 -27.44 1.08
N ARG A 204 -11.67 -27.84 2.02
CA ARG A 204 -13.07 -27.38 2.06
C ARG A 204 -13.17 -25.88 2.29
N LEU A 205 -12.41 -25.35 3.25
CA LEU A 205 -12.40 -23.93 3.55
C LEU A 205 -11.94 -23.10 2.34
N THR A 206 -10.89 -23.57 1.65
CA THR A 206 -10.34 -22.89 0.47
C THR A 206 -11.35 -22.86 -0.69
N ASN A 207 -12.07 -23.96 -0.92
CA ASN A 207 -13.12 -24.02 -1.95
C ASN A 207 -14.31 -23.12 -1.63
N GLU A 208 -14.71 -23.03 -0.37
CA GLU A 208 -15.82 -22.16 0.05
C GLU A 208 -15.43 -20.67 0.00
N PHE A 209 -14.19 -20.31 0.33
CA PHE A 209 -13.66 -18.96 0.09
C PHE A 209 -13.59 -18.61 -1.39
N HIS A 210 -13.22 -19.57 -2.25
CA HIS A 210 -13.20 -19.37 -3.70
C HIS A 210 -14.61 -19.09 -4.24
N ARG A 211 -15.62 -19.84 -3.78
CA ARG A 211 -17.03 -19.61 -4.15
C ARG A 211 -17.53 -18.24 -3.68
N LEU A 212 -17.19 -17.84 -2.46
CA LEU A 212 -17.51 -16.51 -1.93
C LEU A 212 -16.95 -15.41 -2.84
N PHE A 213 -15.67 -15.52 -3.19
CA PHE A 213 -14.97 -14.53 -4.00
C PHE A 213 -15.60 -14.40 -5.40
N LEU A 214 -15.91 -15.52 -6.06
CA LEU A 214 -16.59 -15.52 -7.35
C LEU A 214 -17.97 -14.85 -7.27
N HIS A 215 -18.75 -15.14 -6.23
CA HIS A 215 -20.06 -14.52 -6.06
C HIS A 215 -19.99 -13.03 -5.73
N LEU A 216 -18.98 -12.57 -4.99
CA LEU A 216 -18.74 -11.14 -4.76
C LEU A 216 -18.31 -10.42 -6.04
N GLN A 217 -17.53 -11.08 -6.90
CA GLN A 217 -17.16 -10.55 -8.20
C GLN A 217 -18.38 -10.45 -9.14
N SER A 218 -19.24 -11.48 -9.15
CA SER A 218 -20.51 -11.46 -9.91
C SER A 218 -21.55 -10.48 -9.34
N ALA A 219 -21.50 -10.22 -8.03
CA ALA A 219 -22.35 -9.24 -7.35
C ALA A 219 -22.09 -7.78 -7.77
N SER A 220 -20.91 -7.49 -8.33
CA SER A 220 -20.64 -6.20 -8.96
C SER A 220 -21.52 -5.95 -10.20
N SER A 221 -22.14 -6.99 -10.76
CA SER A 221 -22.96 -6.95 -11.97
C SER A 221 -24.45 -7.23 -11.71
N ASP A 222 -24.78 -8.05 -10.71
CA ASP A 222 -26.18 -8.38 -10.34
C ASP A 222 -26.33 -8.56 -8.82
N VAL A 223 -27.23 -7.76 -8.23
CA VAL A 223 -27.49 -7.67 -6.78
C VAL A 223 -27.96 -9.01 -6.18
N SER A 224 -28.52 -9.90 -7.01
CA SER A 224 -29.02 -11.23 -6.58
C SER A 224 -27.91 -12.10 -5.97
N TYR A 225 -26.65 -11.93 -6.41
CA TYR A 225 -25.49 -12.68 -5.91
C TYR A 225 -24.97 -12.16 -4.56
N LEU A 226 -25.35 -10.95 -4.13
CA LEU A 226 -24.98 -10.42 -2.80
C LEU A 226 -25.60 -11.25 -1.68
N TRP A 227 -26.81 -11.76 -1.89
CA TRP A 227 -27.49 -12.58 -0.89
C TRP A 227 -26.79 -13.93 -0.71
N VAL A 228 -26.38 -14.55 -1.83
CA VAL A 228 -25.64 -15.82 -1.85
C VAL A 228 -24.24 -15.65 -1.23
N ALA A 229 -23.54 -14.57 -1.57
CA ALA A 229 -22.24 -14.24 -0.97
C ALA A 229 -22.36 -13.98 0.54
N LYS A 230 -23.41 -13.29 0.99
CA LYS A 230 -23.66 -13.07 2.42
C LYS A 230 -23.89 -14.38 3.18
N GLU A 231 -24.64 -15.31 2.60
CA GLU A 231 -24.94 -16.60 3.24
C GLU A 231 -23.68 -17.48 3.35
N LEU A 232 -22.86 -17.53 2.30
CA LEU A 232 -21.56 -18.21 2.30
C LEU A 232 -20.58 -17.61 3.31
N ALA A 233 -20.54 -16.26 3.44
CA ALA A 233 -19.71 -15.59 4.44
C ALA A 233 -20.12 -15.96 5.87
N LEU A 234 -21.43 -16.05 6.13
CA LEU A 234 -21.96 -16.45 7.44
C LEU A 234 -21.65 -17.91 7.78
N GLN A 235 -21.66 -18.81 6.78
CA GLN A 235 -21.27 -20.21 6.96
C GLN A 235 -19.76 -20.36 7.25
N LEU A 236 -18.90 -19.58 6.59
CA LEU A 236 -17.46 -19.56 6.87
C LEU A 236 -17.15 -18.99 8.27
N LEU A 237 -17.90 -17.97 8.70
CA LEU A 237 -17.79 -17.39 10.05
C LEU A 237 -18.30 -18.31 11.16
N SER A 238 -19.27 -19.19 10.88
CA SER A 238 -19.75 -20.17 11.85
C SER A 238 -18.83 -21.39 11.95
N ALA A 239 -18.25 -21.84 10.84
CA ALA A 239 -17.26 -22.91 10.81
C ALA A 239 -15.99 -22.55 11.60
N THR A 240 -15.49 -21.32 11.45
CA THR A 240 -14.31 -20.81 12.19
C THR A 240 -14.56 -20.58 13.69
N LYS A 241 -15.83 -20.34 14.10
CA LYS A 241 -16.19 -20.21 15.53
C LYS A 241 -16.24 -21.55 16.27
N LEU A 242 -16.62 -22.63 15.61
CA LEU A 242 -16.67 -23.97 16.22
C LEU A 242 -15.28 -24.51 16.58
N GLU A 243 -14.25 -24.17 15.80
CA GLU A 243 -12.85 -24.54 16.10
C GLU A 243 -12.24 -23.75 17.26
N SER A 244 -12.77 -22.56 17.58
CA SER A 244 -12.27 -21.71 18.68
C SER A 244 -12.78 -22.10 20.07
N VAL A 245 -13.74 -23.04 20.18
CA VAL A 245 -14.36 -23.46 21.45
C VAL A 245 -13.84 -24.82 21.94
N GLN A 246 -13.05 -25.55 21.12
CA GLN A 246 -12.47 -26.86 21.48
C GLN A 246 -10.95 -26.83 21.78
N ASN A 247 -10.31 -25.67 21.83
CA ASN A 247 -8.92 -25.50 22.29
C ASN A 247 -8.84 -24.69 23.59
#